data_AF-A0A939J5E5-F1
#
_entry.id   AF-A0A939J5E5-F1
#
_cell.length_a   1.000
_cell.length_b   1.000
_cell.length_c   1.000
_cell.angle_alpha   90.00
_cell.angle_beta   90.00
_cell.angle_gamma   90.00
#
_symmetry.space_group_name_H-M   'P 1'
#
loop_
_entity.id
_entity.type
_entity.pdbx_description
1 polymer ?
#
loop_
_entity_poly.entity_id
_entity_poly.type
_entity_poly.pdbx_seq_one_letter_code
_entity_poly.pdbx_strand_id
1 'polypeptide(L)'
;MTLTPKQVQDLARLLAGTLSKDDLEDIVELSTGDGLFEFWVGEGKPLQRTIQDFLKETELEGITREFLAEVYRKRPNRNDVRIEIALLFPEIVDLASQAPPEFAMQRTGVAEASVSSGSYAPGLQRVIKPHLHHQNIGTWAKNLLRVQRRVCRVEIGGAAAGTGFLVGPDCVLTNWHVVEHASTEQIDCRFDYQVLASGGRDEGVAVSVSGNAPLAFSPYAKAEKTETPDDPPPTANELDFALLALDRPIGSEFVAGEERGWITLPAEEANLRTGDPLIIVQHPDGLPMKLAIDTEAVLASPVPERIRYSTNTLNGSSGSPCLTMEWALVALHHLGDPAWGTPVFNQGIPAHLIRQKIKSAGKESHLG
;
A
#
# COMPACT_ATOMS: atom_id res chain seq x y z
N MET A 1 -8.63 -17.68 11.82
CA MET A 1 -8.79 -18.89 10.96
C MET A 1 -9.26 -18.41 9.61
N THR A 2 -8.78 -18.95 8.50
CA THR A 2 -9.19 -18.51 7.15
C THR A 2 -10.36 -19.35 6.65
N LEU A 3 -11.39 -18.73 6.09
CA LEU A 3 -12.57 -19.41 5.57
C LEU A 3 -12.26 -20.16 4.27
N THR A 4 -12.69 -21.41 4.17
CA THR A 4 -12.68 -22.16 2.91
C THR A 4 -13.71 -21.58 1.92
N PRO A 5 -13.55 -21.79 0.60
CA PRO A 5 -14.52 -21.30 -0.39
C PRO A 5 -15.96 -21.74 -0.13
N LYS A 6 -16.13 -22.95 0.43
CA LYS A 6 -17.43 -23.48 0.83
C LYS A 6 -17.99 -22.72 2.04
N GLN A 7 -17.18 -22.47 3.06
CA GLN A 7 -17.61 -21.68 4.23
C GLN A 7 -17.98 -20.24 3.84
N VAL A 8 -17.22 -19.59 2.95
CA VAL A 8 -17.58 -18.26 2.42
C VAL A 8 -18.93 -18.30 1.72
N GLN A 9 -19.18 -19.30 0.88
CA GLN A 9 -20.45 -19.44 0.17
C GLN A 9 -21.64 -19.69 1.11
N ASP A 10 -21.47 -20.58 2.08
CA ASP A 10 -22.51 -20.95 3.03
C ASP A 10 -22.82 -19.79 3.98
N LEU A 11 -21.78 -19.10 4.48
CA LEU A 11 -21.92 -17.92 5.31
C LEU A 11 -22.57 -16.77 4.55
N ALA A 12 -22.16 -16.50 3.31
CA ALA A 12 -22.79 -15.45 2.49
C ALA A 12 -24.29 -15.73 2.24
N ARG A 13 -24.67 -17.00 2.02
CA ARG A 13 -26.07 -17.41 1.90
C ARG A 13 -26.85 -17.12 3.19
N LEU A 14 -26.28 -17.50 4.33
CA LEU A 14 -26.89 -17.32 5.64
C LEU A 14 -27.08 -15.84 6.00
N LEU A 15 -26.06 -15.02 5.72
CA LEU A 15 -26.09 -13.57 5.93
C LEU A 15 -27.07 -12.87 4.99
N ALA A 16 -27.16 -13.28 3.72
CA ALA A 16 -28.14 -12.73 2.78
C ALA A 16 -29.59 -12.99 3.18
N GLY A 17 -29.84 -14.06 3.96
CA GLY A 17 -31.14 -14.33 4.59
C GLY A 17 -31.38 -13.53 5.89
N THR A 18 -30.47 -12.62 6.26
CA THR A 18 -30.46 -11.94 7.57
C THR A 18 -30.30 -10.43 7.47
N LEU A 19 -29.48 -9.98 6.54
CA LEU A 19 -29.15 -8.57 6.33
C LEU A 19 -29.95 -8.06 5.13
N SER A 20 -30.49 -6.84 5.23
CA SER A 20 -30.86 -6.06 4.05
C SER A 20 -29.60 -5.44 3.41
N LYS A 21 -29.76 -4.76 2.27
CA LYS A 21 -28.65 -4.01 1.66
C LYS A 21 -28.16 -2.90 2.59
N ASP A 22 -29.11 -2.14 3.15
CA ASP A 22 -28.82 -1.03 4.05
C ASP A 22 -28.14 -1.53 5.34
N ASP A 23 -28.62 -2.64 5.90
CA ASP A 23 -27.97 -3.26 7.06
C ASP A 23 -26.52 -3.67 6.77
N LEU A 24 -26.26 -4.16 5.56
CA LEU A 24 -24.92 -4.58 5.17
C LEU A 24 -24.01 -3.36 5.02
N GLU A 25 -24.47 -2.29 4.36
CA GLU A 25 -23.73 -1.03 4.26
C GLU A 25 -23.40 -0.46 5.65
N ASP A 26 -24.40 -0.35 6.52
CA ASP A 26 -24.23 0.17 7.89
C ASP A 26 -23.22 -0.65 8.70
N ILE A 27 -23.31 -1.97 8.64
CA ILE A 27 -22.43 -2.87 9.40
C ILE A 27 -21.00 -2.82 8.83
N VAL A 28 -20.85 -2.72 7.51
CA VAL A 28 -19.55 -2.60 6.86
C VAL A 28 -18.90 -1.28 7.25
N GLU A 29 -19.63 -0.17 7.20
CA GLU A 29 -19.12 1.14 7.64
C GLU A 29 -18.71 1.11 9.12
N LEU A 30 -19.52 0.50 9.99
CA LEU A 30 -19.20 0.40 11.43
C LEU A 30 -18.01 -0.49 11.73
N SER A 31 -17.81 -1.57 10.97
CA SER A 31 -16.76 -2.55 11.23
C SER A 31 -15.43 -2.22 10.54
N THR A 32 -15.48 -1.54 9.39
CA THR A 32 -14.31 -1.22 8.57
C THR A 32 -13.95 0.25 8.58
N GLY A 33 -14.94 1.14 8.75
CA GLY A 33 -14.80 2.57 8.53
C GLY A 33 -15.01 3.01 7.08
N ASP A 34 -15.26 2.06 6.16
CA ASP A 34 -15.34 2.29 4.73
C ASP A 34 -16.72 1.97 4.15
N GLY A 35 -17.07 2.65 3.05
CA GLY A 35 -18.28 2.35 2.27
C GLY A 35 -18.17 1.02 1.52
N LEU A 36 -19.16 0.15 1.69
CA LEU A 36 -19.20 -1.18 1.05
C LEU A 36 -18.95 -1.13 -0.46
N PHE A 37 -19.64 -0.23 -1.16
CA PHE A 37 -19.57 -0.15 -2.63
C PHE A 37 -18.45 0.76 -3.15
N GLU A 38 -17.85 1.53 -2.26
CA GLU A 38 -16.76 2.45 -2.61
C GLU A 38 -15.41 1.73 -2.55
N PHE A 39 -15.24 0.84 -1.58
CA PHE A 39 -13.95 0.22 -1.28
C PHE A 39 -13.92 -1.29 -1.57
N TRP A 40 -15.00 -2.01 -1.24
CA TRP A 40 -14.91 -3.46 -1.15
C TRP A 40 -15.47 -4.20 -2.36
N VAL A 41 -16.60 -3.76 -2.91
CA VAL A 41 -17.31 -4.50 -3.97
C VAL A 41 -18.01 -3.58 -4.96
N GLY A 42 -18.08 -3.97 -6.23
CA GLY A 42 -18.85 -3.21 -7.23
C GLY A 42 -20.37 -3.26 -7.03
N GLU A 43 -21.06 -2.19 -7.45
CA GLU A 43 -22.53 -2.07 -7.38
C GLU A 43 -23.29 -3.01 -8.33
N GLY A 44 -24.60 -3.14 -8.11
CA GLY A 44 -25.52 -3.83 -9.02
C GLY A 44 -25.54 -5.36 -8.93
N LYS A 45 -24.74 -5.96 -8.04
CA LYS A 45 -24.75 -7.40 -7.78
C LYS A 45 -25.91 -7.81 -6.84
N PRO A 46 -26.43 -9.04 -6.95
CA PRO A 46 -27.35 -9.59 -5.95
C PRO A 46 -26.70 -9.63 -4.56
N LEU A 47 -27.48 -9.32 -3.51
CA LEU A 47 -26.97 -9.18 -2.13
C LEU A 47 -26.10 -10.34 -1.66
N GLN A 48 -26.50 -11.59 -1.92
CA GLN A 48 -25.69 -12.76 -1.56
C GLN A 48 -24.32 -12.75 -2.23
N ARG A 49 -24.25 -12.34 -3.50
CA ARG A 49 -23.00 -12.28 -4.25
C ARG A 49 -22.15 -11.10 -3.77
N THR A 50 -22.78 -9.97 -3.44
CA THR A 50 -22.13 -8.83 -2.78
C THR A 50 -21.45 -9.26 -1.48
N ILE A 51 -22.18 -9.95 -0.59
CA ILE A 51 -21.64 -10.46 0.68
C ILE A 51 -20.53 -11.49 0.43
N GLN A 52 -20.70 -12.36 -0.56
CA GLN A 52 -19.69 -13.37 -0.89
C GLN A 52 -18.37 -12.75 -1.36
N ASP A 53 -18.44 -11.73 -2.22
CA ASP A 53 -17.26 -11.03 -2.70
C ASP A 53 -16.62 -10.22 -1.56
N PHE A 54 -17.43 -9.52 -0.76
CA PHE A 54 -16.98 -8.79 0.42
C PHE A 54 -16.21 -9.70 1.40
N LEU A 55 -16.77 -10.85 1.76
CA LEU A 55 -16.12 -11.81 2.67
C LEU A 55 -14.78 -12.32 2.11
N LYS A 56 -14.58 -12.40 0.79
CA LYS A 56 -13.29 -12.81 0.23
C LYS A 56 -12.25 -11.70 0.39
N GLU A 57 -12.63 -10.46 0.11
CA GLU A 57 -11.76 -9.29 0.25
C GLU A 57 -11.37 -9.10 1.72
N THR A 58 -12.33 -9.19 2.65
CA THR A 58 -12.03 -9.05 4.09
C THR A 58 -11.21 -10.19 4.65
N GLU A 59 -11.25 -11.39 4.07
CA GLU A 59 -10.36 -12.50 4.45
C GLU A 59 -8.91 -12.24 4.03
N LEU A 60 -8.68 -11.55 2.91
CA LEU A 60 -7.35 -11.13 2.48
C LEU A 60 -6.77 -10.06 3.41
N GLU A 61 -7.60 -9.12 3.85
CA GLU A 61 -7.24 -8.01 4.74
C GLU A 61 -7.25 -8.40 6.23
N GLY A 62 -7.83 -9.56 6.57
CA GLY A 62 -7.95 -10.03 7.95
C GLY A 62 -8.99 -9.31 8.81
N ILE A 63 -10.03 -8.72 8.18
CA ILE A 63 -11.06 -7.88 8.81
C ILE A 63 -12.42 -8.60 8.94
N THR A 64 -12.54 -9.82 8.40
CA THR A 64 -13.78 -10.61 8.46
C THR A 64 -14.29 -10.79 9.88
N ARG A 65 -13.39 -10.88 10.88
CA ARG A 65 -13.76 -11.08 12.27
C ARG A 65 -14.53 -9.89 12.83
N GLU A 66 -14.06 -8.68 12.56
CA GLU A 66 -14.64 -7.42 13.02
C GLU A 66 -16.03 -7.23 12.43
N PHE A 67 -16.19 -7.51 11.14
CA PHE A 67 -17.49 -7.51 10.47
C PHE A 67 -18.45 -8.52 11.10
N LEU A 68 -18.03 -9.79 11.25
CA LEU A 68 -18.88 -10.83 11.81
C LEU A 68 -19.21 -10.60 13.28
N ALA A 69 -18.34 -9.93 14.05
CA ALA A 69 -18.63 -9.53 15.41
C ALA A 69 -19.74 -8.46 15.48
N GLU A 70 -19.74 -7.51 14.56
CA GLU A 70 -20.83 -6.52 14.46
C GLU A 70 -22.15 -7.16 14.04
N VAL A 71 -22.12 -8.09 13.06
CA VAL A 71 -23.30 -8.90 12.69
C VAL A 71 -23.83 -9.68 13.90
N TYR A 72 -22.94 -10.37 14.62
CA TYR A 72 -23.28 -11.16 15.81
C TYR A 72 -23.95 -10.29 16.89
N ARG A 73 -23.47 -9.06 17.10
CA ARG A 73 -24.01 -8.10 18.06
C ARG A 73 -25.37 -7.54 17.63
N LYS A 74 -25.51 -7.11 16.36
CA LYS A 74 -26.74 -6.48 15.84
C LYS A 74 -27.86 -7.46 15.50
N ARG A 75 -27.61 -8.77 15.54
CA ARG A 75 -28.62 -9.82 15.28
C ARG A 75 -28.79 -10.75 16.48
N PRO A 76 -29.16 -10.22 17.67
CA PRO A 76 -29.19 -11.02 18.90
C PRO A 76 -30.20 -12.18 18.84
N ASN A 77 -31.26 -12.03 18.03
CA ASN A 77 -32.36 -12.99 17.90
C ASN A 77 -32.20 -14.00 16.75
N ARG A 78 -31.10 -13.94 15.97
CA ARG A 78 -30.81 -14.88 14.89
C ARG A 78 -29.83 -15.95 15.35
N ASN A 79 -30.36 -16.92 16.10
CA ASN A 79 -29.57 -17.99 16.71
C ASN A 79 -28.82 -18.84 15.67
N ASP A 80 -29.41 -19.08 14.50
CA ASP A 80 -28.80 -19.78 13.37
C ASP A 80 -27.52 -19.08 12.90
N VAL A 81 -27.58 -17.76 12.72
CA VAL A 81 -26.43 -16.92 12.31
C VAL A 81 -25.38 -16.87 13.40
N ARG A 82 -25.80 -16.68 14.65
CA ARG A 82 -24.88 -16.58 15.79
C ARG A 82 -24.15 -17.90 16.06
N ILE A 83 -24.84 -19.03 15.96
CA ILE A 83 -24.24 -20.35 16.11
C ILE A 83 -23.20 -20.58 15.01
N GLU A 84 -23.54 -20.29 13.74
CA GLU A 84 -22.60 -20.46 12.63
C GLU A 84 -21.35 -19.58 12.80
N ILE A 85 -21.53 -18.29 13.14
CA ILE A 85 -20.42 -17.37 13.40
C ILE A 85 -19.55 -17.87 14.56
N ALA A 86 -20.15 -18.31 15.67
CA ALA A 86 -19.40 -18.79 16.84
C ALA A 86 -18.69 -20.13 16.59
N LEU A 87 -19.20 -20.98 15.68
CA LEU A 87 -18.54 -22.21 15.27
C LEU A 87 -17.32 -21.93 14.38
N LEU A 88 -17.43 -20.94 13.49
CA LEU A 88 -16.33 -20.54 12.60
C LEU A 88 -15.28 -19.68 13.30
N PHE A 89 -15.71 -18.84 14.24
CA PHE A 89 -14.89 -17.87 14.97
C PHE A 89 -15.33 -17.78 16.44
N PRO A 90 -14.94 -18.76 17.29
CA PRO A 90 -15.31 -18.78 18.71
C PRO A 90 -14.94 -17.49 19.47
N GLU A 91 -13.82 -16.86 19.09
CA GLU A 91 -13.31 -15.61 19.64
C GLU A 91 -14.19 -14.37 19.41
N ILE A 92 -15.21 -14.48 18.54
CA ILE A 92 -16.19 -13.42 18.33
C ILE A 92 -17.16 -13.32 19.49
N VAL A 93 -17.44 -14.40 20.22
CA VAL A 93 -18.38 -14.37 21.35
C VAL A 93 -17.89 -13.39 22.43
N ASP A 94 -16.60 -13.42 22.74
CA ASP A 94 -15.99 -12.50 23.70
C ASP A 94 -15.90 -11.07 23.14
N LEU A 95 -15.55 -10.92 21.86
CA LEU A 95 -15.44 -9.62 21.19
C LEU A 95 -16.80 -8.90 21.08
N ALA A 96 -17.86 -9.63 20.76
CA ALA A 96 -19.21 -9.09 20.66
C ALA A 96 -19.82 -8.77 22.04
N SER A 97 -19.36 -9.45 23.09
CA SER A 97 -19.77 -9.20 24.48
C SER A 97 -19.16 -7.93 25.07
N GLN A 98 -18.10 -7.40 24.47
CA GLN A 98 -17.60 -6.07 24.77
C GLN A 98 -18.54 -5.06 24.08
N ALA A 99 -19.28 -4.30 24.89
CA ALA A 99 -20.06 -3.18 24.37
C ALA A 99 -19.10 -2.18 23.70
N PRO A 100 -19.40 -1.69 22.48
CA PRO A 100 -18.63 -0.58 21.94
C PRO A 100 -18.70 0.58 22.95
N PRO A 101 -17.62 1.36 23.11
CA PRO A 101 -17.64 2.47 24.04
C PRO A 101 -18.79 3.42 23.69
N GLU A 102 -19.77 3.51 24.58
CA GLU A 102 -20.78 4.55 24.54
C GLU A 102 -20.14 5.85 25.01
N PHE A 103 -20.08 6.85 24.14
CA PHE A 103 -19.61 8.17 24.52
C PHE A 103 -20.74 8.91 25.24
N ALA A 104 -20.87 8.71 26.55
CA ALA A 104 -21.87 9.44 27.34
C ALA A 104 -21.59 10.95 27.30
N MET A 105 -22.57 11.74 26.87
CA MET A 105 -22.49 13.20 26.96
C MET A 105 -22.54 13.60 28.44
N GLN A 106 -21.42 14.07 28.99
CA GLN A 106 -21.40 14.65 30.33
C GLN A 106 -21.74 16.14 30.27
N ARG A 107 -22.83 16.53 30.90
CA ARG A 107 -23.06 17.93 31.28
C ARG A 107 -22.77 18.07 32.76
N THR A 108 -21.85 18.97 33.11
CA THR A 108 -21.51 19.31 34.51
C THR A 108 -21.19 18.10 35.40
N GLY A 109 -20.47 17.10 34.87
CA GLY A 109 -19.97 15.96 35.64
C GLY A 109 -21.00 14.87 35.99
N VAL A 110 -22.24 14.97 35.50
CA VAL A 110 -23.28 13.93 35.69
C VAL A 110 -23.61 13.31 34.34
N ALA A 111 -23.63 11.98 34.26
CA ALA A 111 -24.03 11.25 33.05
C ALA A 111 -25.55 11.36 32.88
N GLU A 112 -26.03 11.94 31.77
CA GLU A 112 -27.45 11.93 31.43
C GLU A 112 -27.85 10.59 30.79
N ALA A 113 -28.72 9.84 31.46
CA ALA A 113 -29.34 8.64 30.91
C ALA A 113 -30.56 9.04 30.06
N SER A 114 -30.35 9.36 28.78
CA SER A 114 -31.26 9.08 27.64
C SER A 114 -31.00 10.06 26.48
N VAL A 115 -30.17 9.62 25.53
CA VAL A 115 -30.37 9.97 24.12
C VAL A 115 -30.22 8.67 23.34
N SER A 116 -31.20 8.37 22.51
CA SER A 116 -31.29 7.17 21.68
C SER A 116 -29.95 6.81 21.03
N SER A 117 -29.58 5.53 21.15
CA SER A 117 -28.54 4.88 20.36
C SER A 117 -28.73 5.21 18.87
N GLY A 118 -27.89 6.09 18.32
CA GLY A 118 -27.85 6.34 16.88
C GLY A 118 -27.63 7.77 16.39
N SER A 119 -27.66 8.81 17.24
CA SER A 119 -27.28 10.16 16.78
C SER A 119 -26.46 10.92 17.81
N TYR A 120 -25.15 10.69 17.80
CA TYR A 120 -24.22 11.66 18.38
C TYR A 120 -24.36 12.96 17.57
N ALA A 121 -24.83 14.03 18.22
CA ALA A 121 -24.93 15.41 17.71
C ALA A 121 -24.80 15.54 16.18
N PRO A 122 -25.84 15.19 15.41
CA PRO A 122 -25.77 15.25 13.94
C PRO A 122 -25.33 16.66 13.52
N GLY A 123 -24.12 16.75 12.95
CA GLY A 123 -23.57 17.99 12.41
C GLY A 123 -22.32 18.57 13.09
N LEU A 124 -21.82 18.03 14.21
CA LEU A 124 -20.54 18.48 14.79
C LEU A 124 -19.32 17.79 14.16
N GLN A 125 -19.37 16.47 14.02
CA GLN A 125 -18.36 15.70 13.31
C GLN A 125 -18.80 15.51 11.85
N ARG A 126 -17.90 15.75 10.91
CA ARG A 126 -18.13 15.55 9.48
C ARG A 126 -16.88 14.98 8.84
N VAL A 127 -17.08 14.07 7.91
CA VAL A 127 -16.05 13.69 6.95
C VAL A 127 -15.87 14.85 5.98
N ILE A 128 -14.69 15.47 5.98
CA ILE A 128 -14.38 16.61 5.10
C ILE A 128 -13.80 16.13 3.77
N LYS A 129 -13.01 15.04 3.80
CA LYS A 129 -12.34 14.44 2.64
C LYS A 129 -12.69 12.95 2.59
N PRO A 130 -13.80 12.56 1.93
CA PRO A 130 -14.28 11.17 1.92
C PRO A 130 -13.30 10.17 1.31
N HIS A 131 -12.39 10.64 0.43
CA HIS A 131 -11.35 9.82 -0.18
C HIS A 131 -10.15 9.56 0.74
N LEU A 132 -10.06 10.22 1.91
CA LEU A 132 -9.02 9.95 2.91
C LEU A 132 -9.54 8.97 3.95
N HIS A 133 -9.25 7.69 3.72
CA HIS A 133 -9.68 6.59 4.56
C HIS A 133 -9.00 6.59 5.93
N HIS A 134 -9.73 6.12 6.94
CA HIS A 134 -9.18 5.92 8.28
C HIS A 134 -8.34 4.64 8.32
N GLN A 135 -7.07 4.77 8.68
CA GLN A 135 -6.15 3.64 8.70
C GLN A 135 -6.18 2.92 10.07
N ASN A 136 -6.23 1.59 10.05
CA ASN A 136 -6.03 0.81 11.28
C ASN A 136 -4.56 0.93 11.73
N ILE A 137 -4.34 1.56 12.89
CA ILE A 137 -2.98 1.86 13.37
C ILE A 137 -2.09 0.61 13.51
N GLY A 138 -2.65 -0.54 13.91
CA GLY A 138 -1.91 -1.77 14.08
C GLY A 138 -1.44 -2.36 12.75
N THR A 139 -2.36 -2.47 11.79
CA THR A 139 -2.06 -2.98 10.44
C THR A 139 -1.14 -2.03 9.68
N TRP A 140 -1.41 -0.72 9.74
CA TRP A 140 -0.61 0.30 9.06
C TRP A 140 0.83 0.33 9.59
N ALA A 141 1.02 0.30 10.92
CA ALA A 141 2.35 0.23 11.52
C ALA A 141 3.09 -1.08 11.16
N LYS A 142 2.38 -2.21 11.13
CA LYS A 142 2.96 -3.49 10.70
C LYS A 142 3.45 -3.42 9.25
N ASN A 143 2.67 -2.85 8.35
CA ASN A 143 3.03 -2.72 6.93
C ASN A 143 4.16 -1.71 6.71
N LEU A 144 4.21 -0.61 7.47
CA LEU A 144 5.37 0.29 7.51
C LEU A 144 6.66 -0.48 7.81
N LEU A 145 6.67 -1.30 8.86
CA LEU A 145 7.86 -2.08 9.24
C LEU A 145 8.26 -3.10 8.17
N ARG A 146 7.30 -3.64 7.40
CA ARG A 146 7.57 -4.52 6.26
C ARG A 146 8.20 -3.77 5.10
N VAL A 147 7.62 -2.64 4.70
CA VAL A 147 8.16 -1.80 3.60
C VAL A 147 9.53 -1.27 3.96
N GLN A 148 9.75 -0.83 5.19
CA GLN A 148 11.05 -0.39 5.71
C GLN A 148 12.16 -1.41 5.45
N ARG A 149 11.88 -2.72 5.60
CA ARG A 149 12.86 -3.78 5.34
C ARG A 149 13.03 -4.11 3.86
N ARG A 150 12.12 -3.66 3.00
CA ARG A 150 12.12 -4.00 1.56
C ARG A 150 12.77 -2.92 0.72
N VAL A 151 12.89 -1.71 1.25
CA VAL A 151 13.58 -0.58 0.61
C VAL A 151 15.06 -0.58 0.97
N CYS A 152 15.91 -0.28 0.00
CA CYS A 152 17.36 -0.20 0.15
C CYS A 152 17.91 1.10 -0.42
N ARG A 153 19.10 1.47 0.06
CA ARG A 153 19.95 2.47 -0.57
C ARG A 153 20.80 1.79 -1.63
N VAL A 154 20.72 2.27 -2.87
CA VAL A 154 21.60 1.82 -3.96
C VAL A 154 22.91 2.57 -3.85
N GLU A 155 24.01 1.83 -3.82
CA GLU A 155 25.38 2.32 -3.68
C GLU A 155 26.20 1.94 -4.92
N ILE A 156 27.05 2.85 -5.39
CA ILE A 156 28.00 2.63 -6.49
C ILE A 156 29.39 2.94 -5.98
N GLY A 157 30.28 1.94 -5.95
CA GLY A 157 31.63 2.10 -5.42
C GLY A 157 31.64 2.56 -3.95
N GLY A 158 30.62 2.17 -3.17
CA GLY A 158 30.43 2.57 -1.76
C GLY A 158 29.82 3.96 -1.54
N ALA A 159 29.54 4.73 -2.60
CA ALA A 159 28.84 6.01 -2.49
C ALA A 159 27.34 5.83 -2.77
N ALA A 160 26.49 6.55 -2.03
CA ALA A 160 25.05 6.53 -2.27
C ALA A 160 24.72 7.11 -3.66
N ALA A 161 23.94 6.38 -4.44
CA ALA A 161 23.55 6.76 -5.80
C ALA A 161 22.03 6.94 -5.96
N GLY A 162 21.23 6.18 -5.20
CA GLY A 162 19.79 6.23 -5.28
C GLY A 162 19.10 5.36 -4.24
N THR A 163 17.82 5.10 -4.48
CA THR A 163 16.97 4.20 -3.71
C THR A 163 16.56 3.02 -4.61
N GLY A 164 16.30 1.87 -4.00
CA GLY A 164 15.70 0.72 -4.66
C GLY A 164 14.84 -0.06 -3.69
N PHE A 165 14.15 -1.08 -4.18
CA PHE A 165 13.37 -1.97 -3.32
C PHE A 165 13.23 -3.37 -3.89
N LEU A 166 13.04 -4.35 -3.01
CA LEU A 166 12.84 -5.75 -3.38
C LEU A 166 11.51 -5.94 -4.11
N VAL A 167 11.55 -6.65 -5.23
CA VAL A 167 10.38 -7.09 -6.03
C VAL A 167 10.29 -8.61 -6.20
N GLY A 168 11.25 -9.33 -5.60
CA GLY A 168 11.29 -10.79 -5.50
C GLY A 168 12.29 -11.22 -4.42
N PRO A 169 12.54 -12.53 -4.25
CA PRO A 169 13.42 -13.05 -3.20
C PRO A 169 14.85 -12.50 -3.25
N ASP A 170 15.38 -12.27 -4.46
CA ASP A 170 16.76 -11.85 -4.73
C ASP A 170 16.81 -10.72 -5.78
N CYS A 171 15.72 -9.97 -5.98
CA CYS A 171 15.63 -8.99 -7.06
C CYS A 171 15.23 -7.60 -6.55
N VAL A 172 15.99 -6.59 -6.96
CA VAL A 172 15.77 -5.17 -6.63
C VAL A 172 15.38 -4.38 -7.87
N LEU A 173 14.37 -3.54 -7.73
CA LEU A 173 14.01 -2.53 -8.72
C LEU A 173 14.56 -1.16 -8.32
N THR A 174 15.15 -0.45 -9.27
CA THR A 174 15.59 0.95 -9.16
C THR A 174 15.47 1.64 -10.53
N ASN A 175 15.88 2.91 -10.65
CA ASN A 175 15.91 3.57 -11.96
C ASN A 175 17.12 3.17 -12.80
N TRP A 176 16.95 3.18 -14.12
CA TRP A 176 18.06 2.95 -15.03
C TRP A 176 19.11 4.06 -14.91
N HIS A 177 18.70 5.33 -14.85
CA HIS A 177 19.65 6.45 -14.73
C HIS A 177 20.51 6.40 -13.46
N VAL A 178 20.06 5.72 -12.40
CA VAL A 178 20.84 5.54 -11.16
C VAL A 178 22.06 4.65 -11.43
N VAL A 179 21.91 3.63 -12.28
CA VAL A 179 22.91 2.56 -12.45
C VAL A 179 23.56 2.51 -13.84
N GLU A 180 23.07 3.26 -14.83
CA GLU A 180 23.50 3.16 -16.23
C GLU A 180 24.99 3.44 -16.48
N HIS A 181 25.63 4.13 -15.54
CA HIS A 181 27.04 4.53 -15.62
C HIS A 181 27.99 3.59 -14.85
N ALA A 182 27.47 2.58 -14.15
CA ALA A 182 28.25 1.68 -13.31
C ALA A 182 28.30 0.25 -13.87
N SER A 183 29.41 -0.45 -13.63
CA SER A 183 29.43 -1.90 -13.78
C SER A 183 28.67 -2.54 -12.62
N THR A 184 27.92 -3.61 -12.86
CA THR A 184 27.10 -4.26 -11.83
C THR A 184 27.90 -4.70 -10.60
N GLU A 185 29.16 -5.11 -10.78
CA GLU A 185 30.10 -5.46 -9.70
C GLU A 185 30.38 -4.32 -8.71
N GLN A 186 30.10 -3.08 -9.11
CA GLN A 186 30.29 -1.90 -8.26
C GLN A 186 29.01 -1.52 -7.51
N ILE A 187 27.90 -2.22 -7.76
CA ILE A 187 26.58 -1.87 -7.24
C ILE A 187 26.27 -2.74 -6.03
N ASP A 188 25.99 -2.06 -4.91
CA ASP A 188 25.48 -2.67 -3.69
C ASP A 188 24.08 -2.13 -3.35
N CYS A 189 23.25 -2.97 -2.78
CA CYS A 189 21.95 -2.62 -2.23
C CYS A 189 22.01 -2.74 -0.70
N ARG A 190 21.99 -1.60 0.00
CA ARG A 190 22.06 -1.54 1.46
C ARG A 190 20.67 -1.46 2.08
N PHE A 191 20.27 -2.53 2.75
CA PHE A 191 19.01 -2.64 3.48
C PHE A 191 19.15 -2.18 4.92
N ASP A 192 18.03 -1.82 5.57
CA ASP A 192 17.93 -1.49 6.99
C ASP A 192 18.75 -0.26 7.44
N TYR A 193 19.20 0.55 6.48
CA TYR A 193 20.02 1.72 6.71
C TYR A 193 19.19 2.91 7.25
N GLN A 194 19.17 3.12 8.57
CA GLN A 194 18.21 4.03 9.22
C GLN A 194 18.73 4.65 10.53
N VAL A 195 18.02 5.67 11.03
CA VAL A 195 18.22 6.20 12.39
C VAL A 195 17.42 5.37 13.38
N LEU A 196 18.04 4.97 14.49
CA LEU A 196 17.38 4.20 15.55
C LEU A 196 16.69 5.13 16.56
N ALA A 197 15.55 4.67 17.11
CA ALA A 197 14.80 5.42 18.13
C ALA A 197 15.62 5.68 19.42
N SER A 198 16.58 4.81 19.73
CA SER A 198 17.53 4.98 20.84
C SER A 198 18.56 6.08 20.62
N GLY A 199 18.55 6.72 19.44
CA GLY A 199 19.69 7.46 18.91
C GLY A 199 20.71 6.53 18.25
N GLY A 200 21.52 7.10 17.37
CA GLY A 200 22.48 6.36 16.54
C GLY A 200 21.92 5.94 15.18
N ARG A 201 22.73 5.16 14.45
CA ARG A 201 22.47 4.73 13.08
C ARG A 201 22.64 3.23 12.97
N ASP A 202 21.68 2.58 12.33
CA ASP A 202 21.86 1.23 11.83
C ASP A 202 22.58 1.34 10.49
N GLU A 203 23.77 0.73 10.39
CA GLU A 203 24.54 0.69 9.13
C GLU A 203 23.92 -0.28 8.11
N GLY A 204 22.98 -1.11 8.56
CA GLY A 204 22.26 -2.02 7.71
C GLY A 204 23.15 -3.11 7.11
N VAL A 205 22.63 -3.74 6.06
CA VAL A 205 23.28 -4.86 5.38
C VAL A 205 23.38 -4.54 3.90
N ALA A 206 24.61 -4.46 3.40
CA ALA A 206 24.89 -4.35 1.97
C ALA A 206 24.85 -5.73 1.31
N VAL A 207 24.22 -5.81 0.16
CA VAL A 207 24.13 -7.01 -0.69
C VAL A 207 24.54 -6.62 -2.10
N SER A 208 25.52 -7.31 -2.66
CA SER A 208 26.05 -6.98 -3.98
C SER A 208 25.11 -7.47 -5.08
N VAL A 209 25.10 -6.76 -6.20
CA VAL A 209 24.40 -7.19 -7.41
C VAL A 209 25.17 -8.34 -8.07
N SER A 210 24.45 -9.37 -8.51
CA SER A 210 25.02 -10.52 -9.21
C SER A 210 24.94 -10.37 -10.73
N GLY A 211 25.86 -11.04 -11.42
CA GLY A 211 25.96 -11.01 -12.89
C GLY A 211 26.59 -9.72 -13.42
N ASN A 212 26.71 -9.64 -14.76
CA ASN A 212 27.45 -8.58 -15.45
C ASN A 212 26.55 -7.50 -16.06
N ALA A 213 25.22 -7.63 -15.90
CA ALA A 213 24.22 -6.70 -16.42
C ALA A 213 22.89 -6.85 -15.66
N PRO A 214 22.02 -5.83 -15.65
CA PRO A 214 20.65 -5.96 -15.14
C PRO A 214 19.87 -7.08 -15.85
N LEU A 215 18.95 -7.72 -15.12
CA LEU A 215 18.06 -8.75 -15.66
C LEU A 215 17.13 -8.19 -16.75
N ALA A 216 16.65 -6.96 -16.54
CA ALA A 216 15.87 -6.19 -17.49
C ALA A 216 16.09 -4.70 -17.20
N PHE A 217 16.02 -3.85 -18.22
CA PHE A 217 16.05 -2.41 -18.04
C PHE A 217 15.29 -1.70 -19.16
N SER A 218 14.99 -0.42 -18.94
CA SER A 218 14.43 0.49 -19.92
C SER A 218 15.06 1.86 -19.71
N PRO A 219 15.55 2.55 -20.76
CA PRO A 219 16.09 3.91 -20.62
C PRO A 219 15.01 4.91 -20.20
N TYR A 220 15.41 6.10 -19.74
CA TYR A 220 14.53 7.27 -19.63
C TYR A 220 14.32 7.93 -20.99
N ALA A 221 13.27 8.76 -21.11
CA ALA A 221 13.06 9.55 -22.31
C ALA A 221 14.05 10.70 -22.35
N LYS A 222 14.66 10.95 -23.51
CA LYS A 222 15.70 12.00 -23.64
C LYS A 222 15.17 13.40 -23.30
N ALA A 223 13.89 13.66 -23.57
CA ALA A 223 13.23 14.91 -23.23
C ALA A 223 13.28 15.22 -21.73
N GLU A 224 13.27 14.19 -20.87
CA GLU A 224 13.26 14.32 -19.40
C GLU A 224 14.56 14.90 -18.83
N LYS A 225 15.62 14.99 -19.65
CA LYS A 225 16.87 15.70 -19.30
C LYS A 225 16.89 17.15 -19.78
N THR A 226 15.77 17.67 -20.27
CA THR A 226 15.64 19.03 -20.80
C THR A 226 14.62 19.83 -20.01
N GLU A 227 14.50 21.13 -20.30
CA GLU A 227 13.50 22.02 -19.70
C GLU A 227 12.06 21.67 -20.12
N THR A 228 11.88 20.84 -21.15
CA THR A 228 10.58 20.40 -21.68
C THR A 228 10.46 18.87 -21.60
N PRO A 229 10.25 18.30 -20.39
CA PRO A 229 10.30 16.85 -20.15
C PRO A 229 9.21 16.06 -20.88
N ASP A 230 8.16 16.73 -21.35
CA ASP A 230 7.02 16.11 -22.03
C ASP A 230 7.08 16.21 -23.56
N ASP A 231 8.11 16.84 -24.14
CA ASP A 231 8.21 17.06 -25.59
C ASP A 231 9.58 16.61 -26.17
N PRO A 232 9.61 15.53 -26.98
CA PRO A 232 8.49 14.64 -27.28
C PRO A 232 8.07 13.82 -26.05
N PRO A 233 6.81 13.32 -26.01
CA PRO A 233 6.35 12.47 -24.92
C PRO A 233 7.15 11.15 -24.88
N PRO A 234 7.29 10.54 -23.68
CA PRO A 234 7.97 9.27 -23.53
C PRO A 234 7.26 8.16 -24.31
N THR A 235 8.05 7.22 -24.84
CA THR A 235 7.52 6.00 -25.48
C THR A 235 7.36 4.86 -24.48
N ALA A 236 6.62 3.81 -24.85
CA ALA A 236 6.50 2.57 -24.07
C ALA A 236 7.85 1.83 -23.80
N ASN A 237 8.95 2.26 -24.42
CA ASN A 237 10.30 1.73 -24.18
C ASN A 237 11.17 2.66 -23.34
N GLU A 238 10.61 3.75 -22.82
CA GLU A 238 11.32 4.76 -22.04
C GLU A 238 10.73 4.84 -20.62
N LEU A 239 10.92 3.77 -19.85
CA LEU A 239 10.37 3.59 -18.50
C LEU A 239 11.40 3.77 -17.37
N ASP A 240 12.64 4.12 -17.69
CA ASP A 240 13.70 4.44 -16.71
C ASP A 240 13.81 3.49 -15.51
N PHE A 241 13.89 2.18 -15.75
CA PHE A 241 14.04 1.20 -14.67
C PHE A 241 15.17 0.22 -14.95
N ALA A 242 15.72 -0.33 -13.87
CA ALA A 242 16.64 -1.46 -13.88
C ALA A 242 16.19 -2.50 -12.86
N LEU A 243 16.07 -3.76 -13.29
CA LEU A 243 15.86 -4.92 -12.45
C LEU A 243 17.21 -5.59 -12.20
N LEU A 244 17.67 -5.57 -10.95
CA LEU A 244 18.96 -6.05 -10.53
C LEU A 244 18.80 -7.38 -9.79
N ALA A 245 19.59 -8.39 -10.17
CA ALA A 245 19.72 -9.61 -9.38
C ALA A 245 20.71 -9.38 -8.25
N LEU A 246 20.41 -9.87 -7.05
CA LEU A 246 21.31 -9.85 -5.90
C LEU A 246 22.13 -11.16 -5.86
N ASP A 247 23.23 -11.16 -5.11
CA ASP A 247 24.08 -12.33 -4.91
C ASP A 247 23.46 -13.40 -3.99
N ARG A 248 22.42 -13.03 -3.23
CA ARG A 248 21.68 -13.91 -2.34
C ARG A 248 20.21 -13.49 -2.19
N PRO A 249 19.31 -14.42 -1.82
CA PRO A 249 17.89 -14.14 -1.65
C PRO A 249 17.57 -13.50 -0.30
N ILE A 250 18.05 -12.27 -0.08
CA ILE A 250 17.82 -11.52 1.17
C ILE A 250 16.33 -11.27 1.46
N GLY A 251 15.47 -11.26 0.43
CA GLY A 251 14.03 -11.20 0.56
C GLY A 251 13.43 -12.41 1.29
N SER A 252 14.09 -13.57 1.24
CA SER A 252 13.67 -14.78 1.96
C SER A 252 14.32 -14.97 3.33
N GLU A 253 15.11 -14.00 3.77
CA GLU A 253 15.70 -14.02 5.11
C GLU A 253 14.69 -13.56 6.17
N PHE A 254 14.76 -14.15 7.35
CA PHE A 254 13.90 -13.77 8.48
C PHE A 254 14.51 -12.63 9.28
N VAL A 255 13.75 -11.55 9.45
CA VAL A 255 14.10 -10.37 10.25
C VAL A 255 13.06 -10.21 11.35
N ALA A 256 13.50 -10.29 12.61
CA ALA A 256 12.64 -10.20 13.79
C ALA A 256 11.42 -11.15 13.74
N GLY A 257 11.62 -12.39 13.27
CA GLY A 257 10.60 -13.44 13.28
C GLY A 257 9.63 -13.45 12.10
N GLU A 258 9.74 -12.53 11.14
CA GLU A 258 9.01 -12.56 9.87
C GLU A 258 9.99 -12.57 8.68
N GLU A 259 9.64 -13.22 7.58
CA GLU A 259 10.36 -13.10 6.31
C GLU A 259 10.39 -11.64 5.85
N ARG A 260 11.54 -11.16 5.35
CA ARG A 260 11.70 -9.78 4.83
C ARG A 260 10.64 -9.50 3.76
N GLY A 261 10.47 -10.43 2.83
CA GLY A 261 9.58 -10.35 1.69
C GLY A 261 10.01 -9.30 0.69
N TRP A 262 9.07 -8.92 -0.17
CA TRP A 262 9.25 -7.96 -1.28
C TRP A 262 7.97 -7.16 -1.50
N ILE A 263 8.05 -6.12 -2.34
CA ILE A 263 6.91 -5.33 -2.80
C ILE A 263 6.44 -5.92 -4.12
N THR A 264 5.18 -6.34 -4.17
CA THR A 264 4.58 -6.90 -5.39
C THR A 264 4.37 -5.81 -6.43
N LEU A 265 4.86 -6.04 -7.66
CA LEU A 265 4.54 -5.18 -8.79
C LEU A 265 3.09 -5.46 -9.25
N PRO A 266 2.22 -4.44 -9.35
CA PRO A 266 0.84 -4.64 -9.76
C PRO A 266 0.75 -5.11 -11.22
N ALA A 267 -0.23 -5.96 -11.52
CA ALA A 267 -0.50 -6.42 -12.90
C ALA A 267 -1.24 -5.36 -13.73
N GLU A 268 -2.15 -4.64 -13.07
CA GLU A 268 -3.04 -3.66 -13.65
C GLU A 268 -2.67 -2.25 -13.20
N GLU A 269 -3.15 -1.27 -13.95
CA GLU A 269 -3.02 0.15 -13.60
C GLU A 269 -3.67 0.45 -12.24
N ALA A 270 -3.01 1.28 -11.43
CA ALA A 270 -3.57 1.77 -10.19
C ALA A 270 -4.68 2.79 -10.49
N ASN A 271 -5.84 2.65 -9.85
CA ASN A 271 -6.96 3.59 -9.99
C ASN A 271 -6.71 4.87 -9.19
N LEU A 272 -5.74 5.67 -9.61
CA LEU A 272 -5.38 6.94 -8.97
C LEU A 272 -6.23 8.10 -9.52
N ARG A 273 -6.61 9.00 -8.62
CA ARG A 273 -7.32 10.25 -8.91
C ARG A 273 -6.47 11.43 -8.47
N THR A 274 -6.65 12.58 -9.12
CA THR A 274 -6.04 13.83 -8.66
C THR A 274 -6.46 14.13 -7.22
N GLY A 275 -5.49 14.44 -6.37
CA GLY A 275 -5.66 14.64 -4.94
C GLY A 275 -5.48 13.38 -4.10
N ASP A 276 -5.31 12.20 -4.70
CA ASP A 276 -5.07 10.98 -3.92
C ASP A 276 -3.76 11.09 -3.12
N PRO A 277 -3.72 10.50 -1.91
CA PRO A 277 -2.55 10.52 -1.05
C PRO A 277 -1.44 9.60 -1.58
N LEU A 278 -0.19 9.98 -1.35
CA LEU A 278 0.97 9.14 -1.63
C LEU A 278 1.94 9.10 -0.46
N ILE A 279 2.56 7.92 -0.31
CA ILE A 279 3.66 7.64 0.59
C ILE A 279 4.90 7.34 -0.24
N ILE A 280 6.04 7.95 0.12
CA ILE A 280 7.34 7.65 -0.47
C ILE A 280 8.31 7.25 0.65
N VAL A 281 8.89 6.05 0.52
CA VAL A 281 9.94 5.54 1.42
C VAL A 281 11.27 5.60 0.67
N GLN A 282 12.23 6.35 1.21
CA GLN A 282 13.35 6.85 0.40
C GLN A 282 14.65 7.04 1.20
N HIS A 283 15.78 7.12 0.49
CA HIS A 283 17.08 7.56 1.01
C HIS A 283 17.48 8.94 0.47
N PRO A 284 16.81 10.02 0.91
CA PRO A 284 17.08 11.37 0.41
C PRO A 284 18.50 11.83 0.80
N ASP A 285 19.20 12.45 -0.13
CA ASP A 285 20.63 12.77 -0.15
C ASP A 285 21.54 11.58 0.21
N GLY A 286 21.07 10.35 -0.02
CA GLY A 286 21.75 9.13 0.41
C GLY A 286 21.80 8.97 1.93
N LEU A 287 21.04 9.76 2.69
CA LEU A 287 20.96 9.70 4.15
C LEU A 287 20.15 8.48 4.62
N PRO A 288 20.14 8.18 5.93
CA PRO A 288 19.31 7.11 6.46
C PRO A 288 17.85 7.26 6.04
N MET A 289 17.16 6.13 5.90
CA MET A 289 15.81 6.04 5.36
C MET A 289 14.84 7.06 5.98
N LYS A 290 14.00 7.66 5.15
CA LYS A 290 12.93 8.58 5.54
C LYS A 290 11.62 8.23 4.85
N LEU A 291 10.53 8.62 5.51
CA LEU A 291 9.17 8.53 5.03
C LEU A 291 8.67 9.94 4.68
N ALA A 292 8.13 10.12 3.47
CA ALA A 292 7.34 11.29 3.11
C ALA A 292 5.88 10.86 2.90
N ILE A 293 4.95 11.64 3.44
CA ILE A 293 3.50 11.44 3.29
C ILE A 293 2.93 12.76 2.80
N ASP A 294 2.16 12.71 1.72
CA ASP A 294 1.37 13.83 1.24
C ASP A 294 -0.07 13.34 1.03
N THR A 295 -1.01 13.97 1.74
CA THR A 295 -2.42 13.56 1.72
C THR A 295 -3.19 14.14 0.54
N GLU A 296 -2.57 14.99 -0.27
CA GLU A 296 -3.13 15.56 -1.50
C GLU A 296 -2.07 15.56 -2.61
N ALA A 297 -1.52 14.37 -2.88
CA ALA A 297 -0.29 14.23 -3.63
C ALA A 297 -0.48 14.20 -5.14
N VAL A 298 -1.39 13.35 -5.65
CA VAL A 298 -1.49 13.05 -7.09
C VAL A 298 -1.97 14.28 -7.86
N LEU A 299 -1.25 14.62 -8.92
CA LEU A 299 -1.56 15.72 -9.83
C LEU A 299 -2.06 15.17 -11.18
N ALA A 300 -2.58 16.06 -12.03
CA ALA A 300 -2.90 15.68 -13.40
C ALA A 300 -1.62 15.34 -14.19
N SER A 301 -1.59 14.14 -14.77
CA SER A 301 -0.49 13.71 -15.63
C SER A 301 -0.67 14.17 -17.07
N PRO A 302 0.43 14.54 -17.77
CA PRO A 302 0.37 14.91 -19.17
C PRO A 302 0.22 13.70 -20.11
N VAL A 303 0.70 12.52 -19.69
CA VAL A 303 0.70 11.27 -20.47
C VAL A 303 0.43 10.06 -19.58
N PRO A 304 -0.14 8.95 -20.10
CA PRO A 304 -0.40 7.73 -19.32
C PRO A 304 0.86 7.04 -18.77
N GLU A 305 2.00 7.19 -19.43
CA GLU A 305 3.26 6.57 -19.05
C GLU A 305 3.92 7.22 -17.83
N ARG A 306 3.32 8.28 -17.25
CA ARG A 306 3.85 9.05 -16.12
C ARG A 306 2.75 9.41 -15.13
N ILE A 307 3.09 9.40 -13.84
CA ILE A 307 2.25 9.91 -12.76
C ILE A 307 2.94 11.13 -12.16
N ARG A 308 2.24 12.27 -12.09
CA ARG A 308 2.71 13.48 -11.40
C ARG A 308 2.18 13.55 -9.98
N TYR A 309 3.00 14.06 -9.07
CA TYR A 309 2.61 14.30 -7.67
C TYR A 309 3.43 15.40 -7.01
N SER A 310 2.98 15.92 -5.86
CA SER A 310 3.66 16.98 -5.10
C SER A 310 4.50 16.47 -3.92
N THR A 311 4.50 15.17 -3.64
CA THR A 311 5.22 14.61 -2.48
C THR A 311 6.72 14.91 -2.56
N ASN A 312 7.29 15.48 -1.50
CA ASN A 312 8.69 15.91 -1.46
C ASN A 312 9.69 14.75 -1.66
N THR A 313 10.69 15.02 -2.49
CA THR A 313 11.87 14.16 -2.71
C THR A 313 13.12 15.02 -2.74
N LEU A 314 14.29 14.40 -2.59
CA LEU A 314 15.60 15.04 -2.73
C LEU A 314 16.48 14.19 -3.65
N ASN A 315 17.70 14.63 -3.92
CA ASN A 315 18.68 13.79 -4.63
C ASN A 315 18.81 12.44 -3.92
N GLY A 316 19.02 11.34 -4.65
CA GLY A 316 19.07 10.00 -4.05
C GLY A 316 17.71 9.36 -3.77
N SER A 317 16.60 10.10 -3.89
CA SER A 317 15.25 9.53 -3.87
C SER A 317 14.89 8.76 -5.13
N SER A 318 15.60 8.96 -6.26
CA SER A 318 15.39 8.20 -7.49
C SER A 318 15.38 6.70 -7.22
N GLY A 319 14.34 6.02 -7.71
CA GLY A 319 14.11 4.60 -7.54
C GLY A 319 13.29 4.23 -6.31
N SER A 320 12.78 5.23 -5.57
CA SER A 320 11.89 4.99 -4.42
C SER A 320 10.51 4.47 -4.86
N PRO A 321 9.90 3.55 -4.08
CA PRO A 321 8.52 3.16 -4.30
C PRO A 321 7.58 4.31 -3.92
N CYS A 322 6.64 4.62 -4.81
CA CYS A 322 5.47 5.45 -4.53
C CYS A 322 4.31 4.54 -4.18
N LEU A 323 3.74 4.72 -3.00
CA LEU A 323 2.79 3.79 -2.38
C LEU A 323 1.49 4.53 -2.04
N THR A 324 0.34 3.84 -2.07
CA THR A 324 -0.90 4.36 -1.48
C THR A 324 -0.83 4.33 0.05
N MET A 325 -1.86 4.86 0.73
CA MET A 325 -1.95 4.80 2.20
C MET A 325 -2.05 3.37 2.74
N GLU A 326 -2.48 2.44 1.90
CA GLU A 326 -2.62 0.99 2.14
C GLU A 326 -1.32 0.23 1.82
N TRP A 327 -0.23 0.94 1.49
CA TRP A 327 1.08 0.37 1.14
C TRP A 327 1.10 -0.39 -0.21
N ALA A 328 0.15 -0.12 -1.11
CA ALA A 328 0.16 -0.67 -2.46
C ALA A 328 1.07 0.15 -3.39
N LEU A 329 1.94 -0.51 -4.15
CA LEU A 329 2.86 0.14 -5.08
C LEU A 329 2.12 0.65 -6.32
N VAL A 330 2.28 1.94 -6.61
CA VAL A 330 1.65 2.58 -7.77
C VAL A 330 2.67 3.08 -8.79
N ALA A 331 3.83 3.55 -8.34
CA ALA A 331 4.86 4.08 -9.22
C ALA A 331 6.29 3.92 -8.69
N LEU A 332 7.27 4.05 -9.58
CA LEU A 332 8.69 4.21 -9.28
C LEU A 332 9.06 5.69 -9.42
N HIS A 333 9.47 6.37 -8.36
CA HIS A 333 9.90 7.78 -8.44
C HIS A 333 11.17 7.90 -9.28
N HIS A 334 11.23 8.85 -10.22
CA HIS A 334 12.39 8.98 -11.11
C HIS A 334 12.78 10.40 -11.53
N LEU A 335 11.87 11.38 -11.44
CA LEU A 335 12.08 12.73 -11.93
C LEU A 335 11.44 13.75 -10.99
N GLY A 336 12.10 14.90 -10.80
CA GLY A 336 11.51 16.14 -10.29
C GLY A 336 11.45 17.19 -11.40
N ASP A 337 10.52 18.14 -11.27
CA ASP A 337 10.32 19.23 -12.23
C ASP A 337 11.67 19.89 -12.62
N PRO A 338 12.09 19.80 -13.90
CA PRO A 338 13.37 20.29 -14.35
C PRO A 338 13.39 21.81 -14.59
N ALA A 339 12.24 22.49 -14.48
CA ALA A 339 12.15 23.92 -14.71
C ALA A 339 12.99 24.71 -13.69
N TRP A 340 13.65 25.78 -14.17
CA TRP A 340 14.35 26.72 -13.29
C TRP A 340 13.36 27.44 -12.37
N GLY A 341 13.49 27.25 -11.05
CA GLY A 341 12.66 27.93 -10.06
C GLY A 341 12.21 27.01 -8.93
N THR A 342 10.98 27.21 -8.46
CA THR A 342 10.34 26.33 -7.48
C THR A 342 9.73 25.14 -8.21
N PRO A 343 10.18 23.89 -7.94
CA PRO A 343 9.60 22.70 -8.52
C PRO A 343 8.10 22.62 -8.22
N VAL A 344 7.27 22.37 -9.23
CA VAL A 344 5.81 22.25 -9.04
C VAL A 344 5.30 20.81 -9.09
N PHE A 345 6.13 19.86 -9.51
CA PHE A 345 5.81 18.44 -9.47
C PHE A 345 7.06 17.55 -9.29
N ASN A 346 6.80 16.36 -8.79
CA ASN A 346 7.60 15.17 -8.96
C ASN A 346 6.86 14.20 -9.90
N GLN A 347 7.59 13.22 -10.41
CA GLN A 347 7.09 12.28 -11.40
C GLN A 347 7.58 10.86 -11.10
N GLY A 348 6.69 9.90 -11.33
CA GLY A 348 6.98 8.48 -11.25
C GLY A 348 6.51 7.70 -12.48
N ILE A 349 7.10 6.54 -12.68
CA ILE A 349 6.75 5.57 -13.72
C ILE A 349 5.68 4.62 -13.18
N PRO A 350 4.52 4.43 -13.83
CA PRO A 350 3.52 3.48 -13.38
C PRO A 350 4.08 2.07 -13.23
N ALA A 351 3.94 1.48 -12.04
CA ALA A 351 4.59 0.21 -11.69
C ALA A 351 4.11 -0.97 -12.56
N HIS A 352 2.85 -0.92 -13.02
CA HIS A 352 2.28 -1.96 -13.88
C HIS A 352 2.94 -2.01 -15.26
N LEU A 353 3.34 -0.87 -15.83
CA LEU A 353 4.08 -0.81 -17.10
C LEU A 353 5.47 -1.44 -16.97
N ILE A 354 6.14 -1.21 -15.83
CA ILE A 354 7.42 -1.86 -15.51
C ILE A 354 7.24 -3.38 -15.46
N ARG A 355 6.19 -3.88 -14.79
CA ARG A 355 5.89 -5.32 -14.75
C ARG A 355 5.65 -5.89 -16.14
N GLN A 356 4.85 -5.22 -16.96
CA GLN A 356 4.59 -5.64 -18.34
C GLN A 356 5.89 -5.72 -19.15
N LYS A 357 6.79 -4.74 -18.97
CA LYS A 357 8.10 -4.74 -19.62
C LYS A 357 8.99 -5.90 -19.16
N ILE A 358 9.08 -6.15 -17.86
CA ILE A 358 9.82 -7.29 -17.27
C ILE A 358 9.27 -8.62 -17.79
N LYS A 359 7.94 -8.76 -17.88
CA LYS A 359 7.28 -9.94 -18.43
C LYS A 359 7.61 -10.13 -19.91
N SER A 360 7.54 -9.07 -20.71
CA SER A 360 7.89 -9.11 -22.14
C SER A 360 9.35 -9.51 -22.38
N ALA A 361 10.23 -9.21 -21.43
CA ALA A 361 11.64 -9.62 -21.44
C ALA A 361 11.87 -11.06 -20.96
N GLY A 362 10.81 -11.80 -20.60
CA GLY A 362 10.91 -13.18 -20.10
C GLY A 362 11.49 -13.28 -18.69
N LYS A 363 11.39 -12.23 -17.87
CA LYS A 363 11.97 -12.14 -16.53
C LYS A 363 10.94 -12.18 -15.39
N GLU A 364 9.68 -12.55 -15.69
CA GLU A 364 8.61 -12.63 -14.69
C GLU A 364 8.92 -13.60 -13.54
N SER A 365 9.71 -14.65 -13.78
CA SER A 365 10.11 -15.63 -12.74
C SER A 365 11.01 -15.07 -11.63
N HIS A 366 11.53 -13.86 -11.81
CA HIS A 366 12.34 -13.14 -10.83
C HIS A 366 11.50 -12.24 -9.92
N LEU A 367 10.23 -12.03 -10.28
CA LEU A 367 9.26 -11.35 -9.43
C LEU A 367 8.65 -12.38 -8.49
N GLY A 368 8.34 -11.97 -7.26
CA GLY A 368 7.66 -12.84 -6.29
C GLY A 368 6.16 -12.60 -6.16
#